data_AF-A0A951XMS2-F1
#
_entry.id   AF-A0A951XMS2-F1
#
_cell.length_a   1.000
_cell.length_b   1.000
_cell.length_c   1.000
_cell.angle_alpha   90.00
_cell.angle_beta   90.00
_cell.angle_gamma   90.00
#
_symmetry.space_group_name_H-M   'P 1'
#
loop_
_entity.id
_entity.type
_entity.pdbx_description
1 polymer ?
#
loop_
_entity_poly.entity_id
_entity_poly.type
_entity_poly.pdbx_seq_one_letter_code
_entity_poly.pdbx_strand_id
1 'polypeptide(L)'
;MKVRIGWLLLVGAFACLAIYFGDKYFRAAPSGYCEAQGRHISDEEFIQLAIKLREQDWIKRGGQEKFTYSGRDFDPKHFNCCRVIREESFSLFNRMFDRQEISVELNNETSTVNIYQANLNDRLFFDVCGRLKGRIEYDWQAQ
;
A
#
# COMPACT_ATOMS: atom_id res chain seq x y z
N MET A 1 -38.47 17.22 34.56
CA MET A 1 -38.76 16.99 33.12
C MET A 1 -37.52 17.04 32.20
N LYS A 2 -36.44 17.76 32.54
CA LYS A 2 -35.21 17.85 31.72
C LYS A 2 -34.42 16.54 31.51
N VAL A 3 -34.51 15.58 32.44
CA VAL A 3 -33.73 14.32 32.38
C VAL A 3 -34.18 13.38 31.24
N ARG A 4 -35.45 13.43 30.81
CA ARG A 4 -35.97 12.55 29.75
C ARG A 4 -35.51 12.93 28.34
N ILE A 5 -35.23 14.21 28.11
CA ILE A 5 -34.78 14.72 26.80
C ILE A 5 -33.33 14.29 26.54
N GLY A 6 -32.46 14.32 27.56
CA GLY A 6 -31.07 13.89 27.42
C GLY A 6 -30.94 12.41 27.05
N TRP A 7 -31.80 11.54 27.61
CA TRP A 7 -31.82 10.12 27.28
C TRP A 7 -32.26 9.84 25.84
N LEU A 8 -33.29 10.54 25.35
CA LEU A 8 -33.75 10.38 23.97
C LEU A 8 -32.69 10.82 22.95
N LEU A 9 -31.95 11.90 23.24
CA LEU A 9 -30.85 12.36 22.40
C LEU A 9 -29.67 11.37 22.38
N LEU A 10 -29.33 10.78 23.53
CA LEU A 10 -28.29 9.76 23.61
C LEU A 10 -28.66 8.52 22.78
N VAL A 11 -29.86 7.96 22.99
CA VAL A 11 -30.31 6.78 22.24
C VAL A 11 -30.37 7.04 20.74
N GLY A 12 -30.85 8.23 20.33
CA GLY A 12 -30.86 8.64 18.94
C GLY A 12 -29.46 8.71 18.33
N ALA A 13 -28.49 9.30 19.04
CA ALA A 13 -27.10 9.37 18.58
C ALA A 13 -26.45 7.99 18.44
N PHE A 14 -26.68 7.09 19.40
CA PHE A 14 -26.19 5.70 19.33
C PHE A 14 -26.81 4.93 18.15
N ALA A 15 -28.12 5.10 17.90
CA ALA A 15 -28.78 4.46 16.77
C ALA A 15 -28.21 4.95 15.43
N CYS A 16 -27.99 6.26 15.27
CA CYS A 16 -27.36 6.81 14.07
C CYS A 16 -25.94 6.30 13.86
N LEU A 17 -25.13 6.22 14.92
CA LEU A 17 -23.78 5.67 14.85
C LEU A 17 -23.81 4.18 14.46
N ALA A 18 -24.69 3.38 15.05
CA ALA A 18 -24.82 1.96 14.74
C ALA A 18 -25.20 1.74 13.26
N ILE A 19 -26.13 2.52 12.72
CA ILE A 19 -26.51 2.46 11.30
C ILE A 19 -25.32 2.86 10.42
N TYR A 20 -24.62 3.94 10.76
CA TYR A 20 -23.46 4.41 10.00
C TYR A 20 -22.34 3.35 9.95
N PHE A 21 -21.97 2.77 11.09
CA PHE A 21 -20.96 1.72 11.13
C PHE A 21 -21.44 0.42 10.46
N GLY A 22 -22.73 0.10 10.55
CA GLY A 22 -23.32 -1.04 9.85
C GLY A 22 -23.25 -0.91 8.33
N ASP A 23 -23.62 0.25 7.78
CA ASP A 23 -23.52 0.52 6.33
C ASP A 23 -22.04 0.50 5.88
N LYS A 24 -21.15 1.15 6.63
CA LYS A 24 -19.70 1.12 6.36
C LYS A 24 -19.12 -0.29 6.39
N TYR A 25 -19.55 -1.13 7.33
CA TYR A 25 -19.11 -2.52 7.41
C TYR A 25 -19.58 -3.32 6.19
N PHE A 26 -20.84 -3.16 5.79
CA PHE A 26 -21.41 -3.89 4.65
C PHE A 26 -20.79 -3.47 3.31
N ARG A 27 -20.40 -2.20 3.20
CA ARG A 27 -19.73 -1.66 2.00
C ARG A 27 -18.21 -1.81 2.01
N ALA A 28 -17.60 -2.29 3.09
CA ALA A 28 -16.15 -2.38 3.16
C ALA A 28 -15.62 -3.38 2.12
N ALA A 29 -14.85 -2.89 1.15
CA ALA A 29 -14.16 -3.73 0.17
C ALA A 29 -13.41 -4.91 0.82
N PRO A 30 -13.35 -6.09 0.17
CA PRO A 30 -12.55 -7.22 0.64
C PRO A 30 -11.08 -6.83 0.89
N SER A 31 -10.37 -7.60 1.72
CA SER A 31 -8.95 -7.35 2.00
C SER A 31 -8.15 -7.28 0.69
N GLY A 32 -7.40 -6.18 0.49
CA GLY A 32 -6.59 -5.99 -0.72
C GLY A 32 -7.38 -5.82 -2.02
N TYR A 33 -8.68 -5.54 -1.97
CA TYR A 33 -9.49 -5.20 -3.15
C TYR A 33 -9.45 -3.70 -3.43
N CYS A 34 -9.17 -3.32 -4.67
CA CYS A 34 -9.27 -1.93 -5.10
C CYS A 34 -10.67 -1.66 -5.66
N GLU A 35 -11.49 -0.88 -4.95
CA GLU A 35 -12.82 -0.49 -5.43
C GLU A 35 -12.76 0.35 -6.70
N ALA A 36 -11.79 1.27 -6.79
CA ALA A 36 -11.65 2.18 -7.94
C ALA A 36 -11.38 1.43 -9.26
N GLN A 37 -10.71 0.28 -9.19
CA GLN A 37 -10.40 -0.55 -10.36
C GLN A 37 -11.31 -1.79 -10.47
N GLY A 38 -12.15 -2.05 -9.47
CA GLY A 38 -13.02 -3.22 -9.45
C GLY A 38 -12.28 -4.56 -9.44
N ARG A 39 -11.05 -4.63 -8.91
CA ARG A 39 -10.22 -5.85 -8.90
C ARG A 39 -9.23 -5.90 -7.75
N HIS A 40 -8.70 -7.09 -7.51
CA HIS A 40 -7.48 -7.27 -6.71
C HIS A 40 -6.26 -7.00 -7.59
N ILE A 41 -5.28 -6.27 -7.06
CA ILE A 41 -3.98 -6.06 -7.70
C ILE A 41 -3.04 -7.16 -7.21
N SER A 42 -2.38 -7.87 -8.14
CA SER A 42 -1.49 -8.98 -7.84
C SER A 42 -0.16 -8.49 -7.24
N ASP A 43 0.55 -9.36 -6.53
CA ASP A 43 1.86 -9.03 -5.99
C ASP A 43 2.85 -8.69 -7.12
N GLU A 44 2.77 -9.38 -8.25
CA GLU A 44 3.57 -9.12 -9.44
C GLU A 44 3.33 -7.71 -9.98
N GLU A 45 2.08 -7.23 -10.00
CA GLU A 45 1.77 -5.87 -10.43
C GLU A 45 2.38 -4.83 -9.48
N PHE A 46 2.30 -5.03 -8.17
CA PHE A 46 2.94 -4.15 -7.19
C PHE A 46 4.47 -4.12 -7.36
N ILE A 47 5.09 -5.27 -7.62
CA ILE A 47 6.53 -5.38 -7.89
C ILE A 47 6.90 -4.64 -9.16
N GLN A 48 6.16 -4.84 -10.26
CA GLN A 48 6.42 -4.15 -11.53
C GLN A 48 6.28 -2.64 -11.39
N LEU A 49 5.25 -2.20 -10.67
CA LEU A 49 5.07 -0.79 -10.33
C LEU A 49 6.34 -0.32 -9.60
N ALA A 50 6.69 -0.97 -8.48
CA ALA A 50 7.83 -0.59 -7.64
C ALA A 50 9.15 -0.45 -8.45
N ILE A 51 9.45 -1.40 -9.33
CA ILE A 51 10.61 -1.36 -10.22
C ILE A 51 10.55 -0.14 -11.15
N LYS A 52 9.40 0.10 -11.79
CA LYS A 52 9.20 1.24 -12.70
C LYS A 52 9.42 2.59 -11.99
N LEU A 53 8.98 2.72 -10.74
CA LEU A 53 9.19 3.93 -9.94
C LEU A 53 10.67 4.17 -9.67
N ARG A 54 11.39 3.11 -9.33
CA ARG A 54 12.84 3.18 -9.07
C ARG A 54 13.61 3.55 -10.32
N GLU A 55 13.24 2.99 -11.47
CA GLU A 55 13.83 3.37 -12.76
C GLU A 55 13.60 4.86 -13.07
N GLN A 56 12.39 5.37 -12.82
CA GLN A 56 12.09 6.80 -12.99
C GLN A 56 12.85 7.70 -12.02
N ASP A 57 12.93 7.33 -10.74
CA ASP A 57 13.74 8.03 -9.73
C ASP A 57 15.20 8.13 -10.17
N TRP A 58 15.76 7.03 -10.69
CA TRP A 58 17.14 6.98 -11.19
C TRP A 58 17.36 7.92 -12.38
N ILE A 59 16.45 7.91 -13.36
CA ILE A 59 16.49 8.82 -14.51
C ILE A 59 16.44 10.28 -14.05
N LYS A 60 15.51 10.62 -13.13
CA LYS A 60 15.34 11.99 -12.63
C LYS A 60 16.56 12.51 -11.87
N ARG A 61 17.28 11.64 -11.16
CA ARG A 61 18.53 11.99 -10.46
C ARG A 61 19.75 12.06 -11.38
N GLY A 62 19.54 12.08 -12.70
CA GLY A 62 20.58 12.26 -13.71
C GLY A 62 21.53 11.08 -13.85
N GLY A 63 21.16 9.89 -13.35
CA GLY A 63 22.00 8.69 -13.41
C GLY A 63 23.39 8.83 -12.76
N GLN A 64 23.61 9.89 -11.96
CA GLN A 64 24.92 10.26 -11.42
C GLN A 64 25.18 9.81 -9.99
N GLU A 65 24.15 9.39 -9.25
CA GLU A 65 24.41 8.78 -7.94
C GLU A 65 24.98 7.36 -8.14
N LYS A 66 26.03 7.05 -7.36
CA LYS A 66 26.76 5.77 -7.20
C LYS A 66 25.88 4.56 -6.81
N PHE A 67 24.61 4.59 -7.15
CA PHE A 67 23.66 3.51 -7.05
C PHE A 67 23.85 2.68 -8.34
N THR A 68 24.69 1.65 -8.26
CA THR A 68 24.99 0.68 -9.33
C THR A 68 23.76 -0.19 -9.62
N TYR A 69 22.61 0.43 -9.88
CA TYR A 69 21.34 -0.27 -10.05
C TYR A 69 20.82 0.09 -11.43
N SER A 70 21.06 -0.81 -12.37
CA SER A 70 20.36 -0.81 -13.64
C SER A 70 19.01 -1.52 -13.42
N GLY A 71 17.99 -1.20 -14.23
CA GLY A 71 16.73 -1.97 -14.21
C GLY A 71 16.91 -3.48 -14.46
N ARG A 72 18.12 -3.94 -14.80
CA ARG A 72 18.51 -5.36 -14.93
C ARG A 72 18.85 -6.02 -13.58
N ASP A 73 19.01 -5.26 -12.49
CA ASP A 73 19.37 -5.77 -11.16
C ASP A 73 18.15 -6.16 -10.32
N PHE A 74 16.94 -6.00 -10.87
CA PHE A 74 15.68 -6.46 -10.29
C PHE A 74 15.08 -7.52 -11.22
N ASP A 75 15.48 -8.78 -11.07
CA ASP A 75 14.78 -9.88 -11.74
C ASP A 75 13.56 -10.28 -10.90
N PRO A 76 12.32 -9.96 -11.31
CA PRO A 76 11.12 -10.31 -10.55
C PRO A 76 10.93 -11.83 -10.41
N LYS A 77 11.63 -12.65 -11.20
CA LYS A 77 11.63 -14.12 -11.08
C LYS A 77 12.64 -14.63 -10.06
N HIS A 78 13.60 -13.79 -9.64
CA HIS A 78 14.58 -14.16 -8.64
C HIS A 78 13.92 -14.14 -7.25
N PHE A 79 14.00 -15.26 -6.54
CA PHE A 79 13.33 -15.46 -5.25
C PHE A 79 13.70 -14.41 -4.17
N ASN A 80 14.87 -13.79 -4.30
CA ASN A 80 15.34 -12.73 -3.40
C ASN A 80 15.10 -11.29 -3.88
N CYS A 81 14.58 -11.07 -5.09
CA CYS A 81 14.38 -9.72 -5.64
C CYS A 81 13.44 -8.90 -4.82
N CYS A 82 12.27 -9.48 -4.55
CA CYS A 82 11.10 -8.66 -4.44
C CYS A 82 10.14 -9.34 -3.47
N ARG A 83 9.76 -8.61 -2.42
CA ARG A 83 8.83 -9.10 -1.40
C ARG A 83 7.69 -8.11 -1.22
N VAL A 84 6.46 -8.62 -1.33
CA VAL A 84 5.26 -7.84 -1.03
C VAL A 84 4.75 -8.21 0.36
N ILE A 85 4.49 -7.20 1.19
CA ILE A 85 4.01 -7.35 2.57
C ILE A 85 2.70 -6.58 2.69
N ARG A 86 1.64 -7.27 3.12
CA ARG A 86 0.25 -6.76 3.17
C ARG A 86 -0.30 -6.65 4.61
N GLU A 87 0.55 -6.30 5.58
CA GLU A 87 0.26 -6.34 7.04
C GLU A 87 -1.07 -5.68 7.43
N GLU A 88 -1.36 -4.50 6.88
CA GLU A 88 -2.52 -3.72 7.31
C GLU A 88 -3.81 -3.99 6.52
N SER A 89 -3.72 -4.75 5.43
CA SER A 89 -4.85 -5.01 4.53
C SER A 89 -5.97 -5.82 5.18
N PHE A 90 -5.62 -6.71 6.12
CA PHE A 90 -6.56 -7.63 6.78
C PHE A 90 -7.33 -7.00 7.94
N SER A 91 -6.90 -5.83 8.44
CA SER A 91 -7.55 -5.16 9.57
C SER A 91 -8.87 -4.53 9.15
N LEU A 92 -9.96 -4.93 9.79
CA LEU A 92 -11.29 -4.36 9.58
C LEU A 92 -11.32 -2.85 9.89
N PHE A 93 -10.61 -2.43 10.94
CA PHE A 93 -10.48 -1.01 11.29
C PHE A 93 -9.81 -0.25 10.15
N ASN A 94 -8.71 -0.77 9.60
CA ASN A 94 -8.02 -0.11 8.49
C ASN A 94 -8.87 -0.10 7.21
N ARG A 95 -9.69 -1.12 6.98
CA ARG A 95 -10.68 -1.15 5.89
C ARG A 95 -11.75 -0.08 6.04
N MET A 96 -12.29 0.14 7.24
CA MET A 96 -13.33 1.15 7.47
C MET A 96 -12.84 2.60 7.24
N PHE A 97 -11.53 2.84 7.41
CA PHE A 97 -10.91 4.15 7.31
C PHE A 97 -9.96 4.30 6.11
N ASP A 98 -9.99 3.38 5.15
CA ASP A 98 -9.14 3.37 3.96
C ASP A 98 -7.64 3.49 4.27
N ARG A 99 -7.21 2.89 5.38
CA ARG A 99 -5.82 2.93 5.88
C ARG A 99 -4.97 1.75 5.42
N GLN A 100 -5.51 0.86 4.60
CA GLN A 100 -4.77 -0.32 4.13
C GLN A 100 -3.48 0.09 3.41
N GLU A 101 -2.40 -0.61 3.73
CA GLU A 101 -1.07 -0.37 3.19
C GLU A 101 -0.43 -1.67 2.72
N ILE A 102 0.26 -1.58 1.59
CA ILE A 102 1.02 -2.64 0.96
C ILE A 102 2.45 -2.13 0.82
N SER A 103 3.41 -2.82 1.42
CA SER A 103 4.81 -2.48 1.24
C SER A 103 5.48 -3.44 0.28
N VAL A 104 6.29 -2.90 -0.62
CA VAL A 104 7.11 -3.67 -1.56
C VAL A 104 8.56 -3.40 -1.20
N GLU A 105 9.25 -4.45 -0.80
CA GLU A 105 10.69 -4.44 -0.58
C GLU A 105 11.38 -4.88 -1.86
N LEU A 106 12.26 -4.04 -2.36
CA LEU A 106 13.13 -4.34 -3.48
C LEU A 106 14.55 -4.56 -2.97
N ASN A 107 15.09 -5.73 -3.30
CA ASN A 107 16.46 -6.11 -3.09
C ASN A 107 17.21 -5.96 -4.41
N ASN A 108 18.19 -5.08 -4.39
CA ASN A 108 18.97 -4.66 -5.54
C ASN A 108 20.25 -5.49 -5.75
N GLU A 109 20.54 -6.44 -4.84
CA GLU A 109 21.72 -7.31 -4.90
C GLU A 109 21.45 -8.66 -5.59
N THR A 110 20.34 -8.80 -6.33
CA THR A 110 20.04 -10.10 -6.97
C THR A 110 21.03 -10.53 -8.05
N SER A 111 21.89 -9.63 -8.52
CA SER A 111 22.95 -9.92 -9.49
C SER A 111 24.30 -10.35 -8.85
N THR A 112 24.46 -10.32 -7.52
CA THR A 112 25.72 -10.66 -6.84
C THR A 112 25.57 -11.81 -5.83
N VAL A 113 26.55 -12.72 -5.79
CA VAL A 113 26.51 -13.99 -5.04
C VAL A 113 26.62 -13.80 -3.51
N ASN A 114 27.04 -12.63 -3.02
CA ASN A 114 27.25 -12.35 -1.60
C ASN A 114 26.29 -11.26 -1.11
N ILE A 115 25.15 -11.67 -0.56
CA ILE A 115 24.19 -10.76 0.07
C ILE A 115 24.68 -10.46 1.50
N TYR A 116 25.00 -9.21 1.79
CA TYR A 116 25.28 -8.75 3.15
C TYR A 116 24.04 -8.06 3.71
N GLN A 117 23.61 -8.44 4.92
CA GLN A 117 22.42 -7.93 5.63
C GLN A 117 22.39 -6.40 5.89
N ALA A 118 23.42 -5.67 5.46
CA ALA A 118 23.56 -4.22 5.65
C ALA A 118 23.03 -3.38 4.46
N ASN A 119 22.57 -4.00 3.38
CA ASN A 119 22.00 -3.25 2.25
C ASN A 119 20.58 -2.80 2.56
N LEU A 120 20.41 -1.48 2.55
CA LEU A 120 19.17 -0.78 2.82
C LEU A 120 18.09 -1.30 1.85
N ASN A 121 17.19 -2.14 2.36
CA ASN A 121 16.01 -2.58 1.62
C ASN A 121 15.23 -1.35 1.15
N ASP A 122 15.14 -1.15 -0.17
CA ASP A 122 14.32 -0.10 -0.73
C ASP A 122 12.85 -0.51 -0.59
N ARG A 123 12.19 0.03 0.44
CA ARG A 123 10.78 -0.22 0.70
C ARG A 123 9.93 0.91 0.14
N LEU A 124 8.98 0.57 -0.72
CA LEU A 124 7.96 1.47 -1.23
C LEU A 124 6.60 1.10 -0.60
N PHE A 125 5.78 2.10 -0.31
CA PHE A 125 4.49 1.92 0.34
C PHE A 125 3.37 2.30 -0.62
N PHE A 126 2.36 1.45 -0.73
CA PHE A 126 1.23 1.60 -1.62
C PHE A 126 -0.08 1.49 -0.85
N ASP A 127 -1.14 2.12 -1.37
CA ASP A 127 -2.50 1.69 -1.05
C ASP A 127 -2.90 0.42 -1.83
N VAL A 128 -4.10 -0.10 -1.54
CA VAL A 128 -4.63 -1.30 -2.21
C VAL A 128 -4.93 -1.11 -3.70
N CYS A 129 -4.95 0.14 -4.17
CA CYS A 129 -5.12 0.53 -5.57
C CYS A 129 -3.80 0.82 -6.27
N GLY A 130 -2.67 0.52 -5.62
CA GLY A 130 -1.35 0.74 -6.20
C GLY A 130 -0.90 2.19 -6.16
N ARG A 131 -1.51 3.10 -5.40
CA ARG A 131 -1.01 4.49 -5.29
C ARG A 131 0.11 4.59 -4.27
N LEU A 132 1.21 5.25 -4.63
CA LEU A 132 2.36 5.42 -3.74
C LEU A 132 1.99 6.35 -2.58
N LYS A 133 2.27 5.91 -1.35
CA LYS A 133 2.13 6.70 -0.13
C LYS A 133 3.47 7.33 0.26
N GLY A 134 3.42 8.52 0.86
CA GLY A 134 4.59 9.13 1.51
C GLY A 134 5.59 9.84 0.59
N ARG A 135 5.39 9.85 -0.75
CA ARG A 135 6.11 10.78 -1.65
C ARG A 135 5.13 11.64 -2.41
N ILE A 136 5.16 12.95 -2.14
CA ILE A 136 4.30 13.96 -2.77
C ILE A 136 4.58 14.08 -4.29
N GLU A 137 5.74 13.61 -4.76
CA GLU A 137 6.16 13.75 -6.17
C GLU A 137 5.62 12.69 -7.15
N TYR A 138 4.98 11.62 -6.68
CA TYR A 138 4.59 10.49 -7.53
C TYR A 138 3.16 10.03 -7.26
N ASP A 139 2.20 10.80 -7.78
CA ASP A 139 0.79 10.41 -7.78
C ASP A 139 0.55 9.48 -8.99
N TRP A 140 1.06 8.24 -8.91
CA TRP A 140 0.81 7.24 -9.94
C TRP A 140 -0.52 6.50 -9.69
N GLN A 141 -1.13 5.97 -10.74
CA GLN A 141 -2.25 5.04 -10.62
C GLN A 141 -1.84 3.76 -11.35
N ALA A 142 -2.00 2.60 -10.71
CA ALA A 142 -1.93 1.34 -11.43
C ALA A 142 -3.04 1.35 -12.50
N GLN A 143 -2.68 1.07 -13.76
CA GLN A 143 -3.63 0.94 -14.87
C GLN A 143 -4.10 -0.50 -14.99
#